data_AF-A0A225VW26-F1
#
_entry.id   AF-A0A225VW26-F1
#
_cell.length_a   1.000
_cell.length_b   1.000
_cell.length_c   1.000
_cell.angle_alpha   90.00
_cell.angle_beta   90.00
_cell.angle_gamma   90.00
#
_symmetry.space_group_name_H-M   'P 1'
#
loop_
_entity.id
_entity.type
_entity.pdbx_description
1 polymer ?
#
loop_
_entity_poly.entity_id
_entity_poly.type
_entity_poly.pdbx_seq_one_letter_code
_entity_poly.pdbx_strand_id
1 'polypeptide(L)'
;TSMPRPRGRGDISPDVRLRVALFLAERSVRGRLFRGAIKSAVAAFGIGHKSVKKIWQMRSNVEALSVSRRVQPARGRRLTVQEVVELVQAVPLCQRQTQRALSAASGIPRTTLQRYLADGSLRKASSRVKPTLTPAHKTKRLQWALAHVKIPLGTVLFCF
;
A
#
# COMPACT_ATOMS: atom_id res chain seq x y z
N THR A 1 -32.91 11.77 16.43
CA THR A 1 -31.85 10.73 16.59
C THR A 1 -30.82 10.91 15.49
N SER A 2 -29.61 11.37 15.82
CA SER A 2 -28.58 11.71 14.81
C SER A 2 -27.71 10.49 14.53
N MET A 3 -27.90 9.85 13.38
CA MET A 3 -27.06 8.74 12.91
C MET A 3 -25.56 9.14 12.91
N PRO A 4 -24.66 8.30 13.45
CA PRO A 4 -23.23 8.53 13.29
C PRO A 4 -22.87 8.46 11.81
N ARG A 5 -22.00 9.37 11.36
CA ARG A 5 -21.55 9.40 9.96
C ARG A 5 -20.86 8.07 9.61
N PRO A 6 -21.19 7.45 8.46
CA PRO A 6 -20.44 6.30 7.97
C PRO A 6 -18.97 6.69 7.72
N ARG A 7 -18.05 5.78 8.04
CA ARG A 7 -16.61 5.97 7.80
C ARG A 7 -16.37 6.06 6.29
N GLY A 8 -15.52 7.01 5.86
CA GLY A 8 -15.13 7.16 4.45
C GLY A 8 -15.83 8.23 3.62
N ARG A 9 -16.63 9.15 4.20
CA ARG A 9 -17.13 10.30 3.42
C ARG A 9 -16.01 11.29 3.11
N GLY A 10 -15.96 11.74 1.85
CA GLY A 10 -15.10 12.81 1.38
C GLY A 10 -15.33 14.14 2.10
N ASP A 11 -14.44 15.10 1.87
CA ASP A 11 -14.54 16.43 2.49
C ASP A 11 -15.82 17.17 2.05
N ILE A 12 -16.29 18.11 2.88
CA ILE A 12 -17.47 18.90 2.55
C ILE A 12 -17.09 19.90 1.45
N SER A 13 -17.77 19.83 0.30
CA SER A 13 -17.56 20.75 -0.82
C SER A 13 -17.55 22.22 -0.35
N PRO A 14 -16.64 23.07 -0.86
CA PRO A 14 -16.59 24.49 -0.48
C PRO A 14 -17.93 25.21 -0.64
N ASP A 15 -18.63 24.92 -1.73
CA ASP A 15 -19.96 25.49 -2.00
C ASP A 15 -20.97 25.14 -0.89
N VAL A 16 -20.96 23.89 -0.42
CA VAL A 16 -21.83 23.46 0.68
C VAL A 16 -21.43 24.14 1.99
N ARG A 17 -20.12 24.36 2.24
CA ARG A 17 -19.65 25.11 3.42
C ARG A 17 -20.13 26.55 3.41
N LEU A 18 -20.10 27.22 2.25
CA LEU A 18 -20.60 28.58 2.08
C LEU A 18 -22.11 28.67 2.30
N ARG A 19 -22.89 27.76 1.70
CA ARG A 19 -24.35 27.70 1.90
C ARG A 19 -24.73 27.51 3.37
N VAL A 20 -24.01 26.64 4.09
CA VAL A 20 -24.22 26.45 5.53
C VAL A 20 -23.86 27.71 6.33
N ALA A 21 -22.78 28.39 5.98
CA ALA A 21 -22.36 29.62 6.65
C ALA A 21 -23.37 30.75 6.47
N LEU A 22 -23.87 30.96 5.25
CA LEU A 22 -24.92 31.93 4.93
C LEU A 22 -26.23 31.61 5.66
N PHE A 23 -26.68 30.36 5.61
CA PHE A 23 -27.88 29.90 6.33
C PHE A 23 -27.82 30.17 7.84
N LEU A 24 -26.65 30.02 8.44
CA LEU A 24 -26.43 30.33 9.85
C LEU A 24 -26.30 31.85 10.11
N ALA A 25 -25.75 32.61 9.16
CA ALA A 25 -25.62 34.06 9.28
C ALA A 25 -26.99 34.75 9.32
N GLU A 26 -27.93 34.31 8.48
CA GLU A 26 -29.35 34.73 8.50
C GLU A 26 -30.03 34.47 9.85
N ARG A 27 -29.56 33.47 10.60
CA ARG A 27 -30.11 33.03 11.89
C ARG A 27 -29.21 33.45 13.06
N SER A 28 -28.48 34.54 12.85
CA SER A 28 -27.58 35.12 13.84
C SER A 28 -27.86 36.60 14.04
N VAL A 29 -27.74 37.07 15.28
CA VAL A 29 -27.82 38.48 15.63
C VAL A 29 -26.56 38.85 16.38
N ARG A 30 -25.88 39.92 15.95
CA ARG A 30 -24.60 40.38 16.54
C ARG A 30 -23.56 39.25 16.66
N GLY A 31 -23.50 38.38 15.65
CA GLY A 31 -22.57 37.24 15.60
C GLY A 31 -22.90 36.08 16.54
N ARG A 32 -24.06 36.09 17.22
CA ARG A 32 -24.55 34.99 18.06
C ARG A 32 -25.70 34.27 17.36
N LEU A 33 -25.61 32.93 17.32
CA LEU A 33 -26.66 32.09 16.75
C LEU A 33 -27.84 31.95 17.72
N PHE A 34 -29.05 31.92 17.17
CA PHE A 34 -30.23 31.54 17.94
C PHE A 34 -30.13 30.10 18.46
N ARG A 35 -30.81 29.82 19.59
CA ARG A 35 -30.90 28.45 20.11
C ARG A 35 -31.50 27.54 19.02
N GLY A 36 -30.86 26.41 18.79
CA GLY A 36 -31.32 25.44 17.79
C GLY A 36 -30.93 25.74 16.34
N ALA A 37 -30.30 26.88 16.01
CA ALA A 37 -29.89 27.19 14.64
C ALA A 37 -28.96 26.12 14.05
N ILE A 38 -28.03 25.59 14.85
CA ILE A 38 -27.16 24.48 14.43
C ILE A 38 -27.96 23.19 14.20
N LYS A 39 -28.96 22.89 15.03
CA LYS A 39 -29.82 21.71 14.83
C LYS A 39 -30.65 21.85 13.54
N SER A 40 -31.13 23.04 13.24
CA SER A 40 -31.84 23.35 11.99
C SER A 40 -30.92 23.18 10.77
N ALA A 41 -29.68 23.68 10.82
CA ALA A 41 -28.70 23.47 9.76
C ALA A 41 -28.31 21.99 9.58
N VAL A 42 -28.21 21.21 10.66
CA VAL A 42 -27.98 19.75 10.59
C VAL A 42 -29.12 19.07 9.82
N ALA A 43 -30.37 19.44 10.12
CA ALA A 43 -31.54 18.89 9.44
C ALA A 43 -31.60 19.32 7.96
N ALA A 44 -31.32 20.59 7.66
CA ALA A 44 -31.39 21.14 6.30
C ALA A 44 -30.31 20.58 5.36
N PHE A 45 -29.08 20.40 5.85
CA PHE A 45 -27.94 20.02 5.00
C PHE A 45 -27.50 18.56 5.17
N GLY A 46 -28.04 17.81 6.13
CA GLY A 46 -27.63 16.43 6.41
C GLY A 46 -26.17 16.31 6.89
N ILE A 47 -25.60 17.39 7.42
CA ILE A 47 -24.22 17.48 7.89
C ILE A 47 -24.17 17.24 9.39
N GLY A 48 -23.15 16.55 9.87
CA GLY A 48 -22.99 16.29 11.31
C GLY A 48 -22.84 17.57 12.13
N HIS A 49 -23.45 17.60 13.31
CA HIS A 49 -23.46 18.77 14.22
C HIS A 49 -22.07 19.38 14.45
N LYS A 50 -21.04 18.54 14.64
CA LYS A 50 -19.64 19.00 14.82
C LYS A 50 -19.11 19.75 13.60
N SER A 51 -19.43 19.31 12.40
CA SER A 51 -19.01 19.96 11.15
C SER A 51 -19.70 21.30 10.95
N VAL A 52 -21.02 21.37 11.19
CA VAL A 52 -21.79 22.64 11.13
C VAL A 52 -21.22 23.66 12.13
N LYS A 53 -20.98 23.24 13.38
CA LYS A 53 -20.35 24.09 14.40
C LYS A 53 -18.97 24.59 13.95
N LYS A 54 -18.15 23.72 13.36
CA LYS A 54 -16.82 24.09 12.86
C LYS A 54 -16.90 25.10 11.71
N ILE A 55 -17.81 24.90 10.75
CA ILE A 55 -18.05 25.85 9.66
C ILE A 55 -18.38 27.24 10.22
N TRP A 56 -19.28 27.32 11.21
CA TRP A 56 -19.61 28.58 11.86
C TRP A 56 -18.43 29.24 12.58
N GLN A 57 -17.56 28.45 13.22
CA GLN A 57 -16.36 28.99 13.86
C GLN A 57 -15.37 29.58 12.85
N MET A 58 -15.33 29.04 11.62
CA MET A 58 -14.45 29.51 10.55
C MET A 58 -15.03 30.69 9.75
N ARG A 59 -16.20 31.22 10.11
CA ARG A 59 -16.93 32.27 9.35
C ARG A 59 -16.15 33.55 9.10
N SER A 60 -15.19 33.91 9.96
CA SER A 60 -14.35 35.09 9.78
C SER A 60 -13.27 34.91 8.72
N ASN A 61 -13.01 33.67 8.28
CA ASN A 61 -12.05 33.35 7.25
C ASN A 61 -12.79 32.78 6.03
N VAL A 62 -13.13 33.66 5.09
CA VAL A 62 -13.87 33.32 3.87
C VAL A 62 -13.06 32.36 2.98
N GLU A 63 -11.74 32.52 2.92
CA GLU A 63 -10.85 31.61 2.17
C GLU A 63 -10.91 30.18 2.72
N ALA A 64 -10.96 30.01 4.04
CA ALA A 64 -11.10 28.70 4.67
C ALA A 64 -12.45 28.01 4.36
N LEU A 65 -13.46 28.76 3.95
CA LEU A 65 -14.76 28.23 3.51
C LEU A 65 -14.78 27.95 2.00
N SER A 66 -14.18 28.82 1.19
CA SER A 66 -14.22 28.77 -0.27
C SER A 66 -13.18 27.85 -0.91
N VAL A 67 -12.08 27.57 -0.22
CA VAL A 67 -11.00 26.73 -0.78
C VAL A 67 -11.23 25.25 -0.42
N SER A 68 -11.18 24.38 -1.43
CA SER A 68 -11.12 22.93 -1.24
C SER A 68 -9.91 22.57 -0.40
N ARG A 69 -10.09 21.73 0.63
CA ARG A 69 -8.96 21.30 1.44
C ARG A 69 -7.90 20.68 0.54
N ARG A 70 -6.67 21.17 0.62
CA ARG A 70 -5.53 20.55 -0.05
C ARG A 70 -5.44 19.10 0.40
N VAL A 71 -5.65 18.17 -0.53
CA VAL A 71 -5.30 16.77 -0.32
C VAL A 71 -3.80 16.78 -0.10
N GLN A 72 -3.36 16.37 1.08
CA GLN A 72 -1.94 16.21 1.31
C GLN A 72 -1.43 15.20 0.28
N PRO A 73 -0.35 15.50 -0.45
CA PRO A 73 0.19 14.54 -1.40
C PRO A 73 0.46 13.25 -0.64
N ALA A 74 0.09 12.12 -1.26
CA ALA A 74 0.42 10.82 -0.71
C ALA A 74 1.92 10.82 -0.38
N ARG A 75 2.29 10.41 0.84
CA ARG A 75 3.71 10.26 1.18
C ARG A 75 4.34 9.31 0.16
N GLY A 76 5.21 9.85 -0.68
CA GLY A 76 5.87 9.10 -1.75
C GLY A 76 6.73 7.96 -1.20
N ARG A 77 7.26 7.13 -2.11
CA ARG A 77 8.30 6.17 -1.73
C ARG A 77 9.51 6.94 -1.19
N ARG A 78 10.08 6.46 -0.08
CA ARG A 78 11.27 7.08 0.51
C ARG A 78 12.49 6.98 -0.41
N LEU A 79 12.61 5.87 -1.15
CA LEU A 79 13.68 5.62 -2.10
C LEU A 79 13.14 5.77 -3.53
N THR A 80 13.95 6.30 -4.43
CA THR A 80 13.62 6.28 -5.85
C THR A 80 13.88 4.90 -6.44
N VAL A 81 13.36 4.64 -7.65
CA VAL A 81 13.63 3.35 -8.33
C VAL A 81 15.12 3.22 -8.66
N GLN A 82 15.76 4.33 -9.07
CA GLN A 82 17.18 4.35 -9.43
C GLN A 82 18.07 4.03 -8.24
N GLU A 83 17.84 4.67 -7.09
CA GLU A 83 18.57 4.39 -5.84
C GLU A 83 18.46 2.92 -5.43
N VAL A 84 17.25 2.33 -5.55
CA VAL A 84 17.06 0.90 -5.23
C VAL A 84 17.83 0.01 -6.19
N VAL A 85 17.84 0.34 -7.48
CA VAL A 85 18.58 -0.43 -8.48
C VAL A 85 20.08 -0.36 -8.20
N GLU A 86 20.63 0.81 -7.91
CA GLU A 86 22.04 1.00 -7.57
C GLU A 86 22.44 0.20 -6.33
N LEU A 87 21.65 0.30 -5.25
CA LEU A 87 21.89 -0.45 -4.01
C LEU A 87 21.83 -1.96 -4.23
N VAL A 88 20.86 -2.45 -5.01
CA VAL A 88 20.75 -3.88 -5.34
C VAL A 88 21.89 -4.32 -6.26
N GLN A 89 22.35 -3.48 -7.18
CA GLN A 89 23.47 -3.75 -8.07
C GLN A 89 24.83 -3.75 -7.36
N ALA A 90 24.98 -3.01 -6.26
CA ALA A 90 26.19 -3.03 -5.44
C ALA A 90 26.33 -4.35 -4.64
N VAL A 91 25.22 -5.01 -4.28
CA VAL A 91 25.24 -6.26 -3.50
C VAL A 91 25.79 -7.43 -4.32
N PRO A 92 26.71 -8.28 -3.83
CA PRO A 92 27.18 -9.45 -4.56
C PRO A 92 26.06 -10.44 -4.94
N LEU A 93 26.15 -11.12 -6.09
CA LEU A 93 25.11 -12.03 -6.60
C LEU A 93 24.71 -13.14 -5.60
N CYS A 94 25.67 -13.67 -4.83
CA CYS A 94 25.41 -14.68 -3.80
C CYS A 94 24.43 -14.20 -2.71
N GLN A 95 24.41 -12.90 -2.43
CA GLN A 95 23.53 -12.31 -1.42
C GLN A 95 22.20 -11.80 -1.99
N ARG A 96 22.00 -11.83 -3.32
CA ARG A 96 20.72 -11.44 -3.97
C ARG A 96 19.69 -12.57 -4.05
N GLN A 97 20.00 -13.77 -3.55
CA GLN A 97 19.17 -14.96 -3.73
C GLN A 97 17.85 -14.91 -2.97
N THR A 98 17.89 -14.43 -1.73
CA THR A 98 16.70 -14.32 -0.86
C THR A 98 16.46 -12.87 -0.51
N GLN A 99 15.19 -12.48 -0.38
CA GLN A 99 14.85 -11.12 0.05
C GLN A 99 15.42 -10.79 1.43
N ARG A 100 15.58 -11.78 2.32
CA ARG A 100 16.18 -11.58 3.64
C ARG A 100 17.68 -11.26 3.53
N ALA A 101 18.43 -12.03 2.76
CA ALA A 101 19.85 -11.77 2.51
C ALA A 101 20.05 -10.43 1.78
N LEU A 102 19.24 -10.17 0.76
CA LEU A 102 19.28 -8.91 0.01
C LEU A 102 18.96 -7.71 0.91
N SER A 103 17.98 -7.83 1.80
CA SER A 103 17.63 -6.79 2.77
C SER A 103 18.77 -6.49 3.72
N ALA A 104 19.43 -7.53 4.25
CA ALA A 104 20.58 -7.38 5.13
C ALA A 104 21.78 -6.73 4.42
N ALA A 105 22.04 -7.09 3.17
CA ALA A 105 23.18 -6.59 2.40
C ALA A 105 22.97 -5.17 1.83
N SER A 106 21.75 -4.85 1.37
CA SER A 106 21.43 -3.54 0.76
C SER A 106 20.94 -2.49 1.78
N GLY A 107 20.62 -2.90 3.02
CA GLY A 107 19.99 -2.05 4.02
C GLY A 107 18.53 -1.69 3.72
N ILE A 108 17.96 -2.17 2.62
CA ILE A 108 16.57 -1.91 2.23
C ILE A 108 15.64 -2.87 3.00
N PRO A 109 14.58 -2.39 3.68
CA PRO A 109 13.64 -3.27 4.36
C PRO A 109 12.97 -4.28 3.42
N ARG A 110 12.73 -5.50 3.89
CA ARG A 110 12.10 -6.57 3.11
C ARG A 110 10.75 -6.19 2.51
N THR A 111 9.93 -5.45 3.27
CA THR A 111 8.61 -4.97 2.80
C THR A 111 8.74 -3.98 1.64
N THR A 112 9.76 -3.14 1.67
CA THR A 112 10.09 -2.21 0.59
C THR A 112 10.50 -2.97 -0.66
N LEU A 113 11.45 -3.92 -0.56
CA LEU A 113 11.85 -4.78 -1.69
C LEU A 113 10.67 -5.54 -2.30
N GLN A 114 9.77 -6.09 -1.46
CA GLN A 114 8.56 -6.77 -1.91
C GLN A 114 7.65 -5.86 -2.74
N ARG A 115 7.50 -4.58 -2.36
CA ARG A 115 6.72 -3.61 -3.14
C ARG A 115 7.35 -3.36 -4.50
N TYR A 116 8.66 -3.09 -4.58
CA TYR A 116 9.33 -2.88 -5.87
C TYR A 116 9.26 -4.12 -6.79
N LEU A 117 9.22 -5.33 -6.21
CA LEU A 117 8.99 -6.56 -6.97
C LEU A 117 7.54 -6.68 -7.47
N ALA A 118 6.55 -6.32 -6.64
CA ALA A 118 5.13 -6.33 -7.02
C ALA A 118 4.82 -5.26 -8.08
N ASP A 119 5.46 -4.10 -7.96
CA ASP A 119 5.34 -2.99 -8.90
C ASP A 119 6.13 -3.21 -10.21
N GLY A 120 6.88 -4.33 -10.31
CA GLY A 120 7.67 -4.70 -11.49
C GLY A 120 8.95 -3.88 -11.70
N SER A 121 9.29 -2.95 -10.80
CA SER A 121 10.52 -2.15 -10.87
C SER A 121 11.78 -3.00 -10.64
N LEU A 122 11.66 -4.04 -9.80
CA LEU A 122 12.67 -5.10 -9.67
C LEU A 122 12.09 -6.39 -10.23
N ARG A 123 12.93 -7.21 -10.85
CA ARG A 123 12.53 -8.55 -11.34
C ARG A 123 13.38 -9.63 -10.71
N LYS A 124 12.72 -10.69 -10.24
CA LYS A 124 13.42 -11.92 -9.84
C LYS A 124 13.91 -12.64 -11.09
N ALA A 125 15.22 -12.79 -11.23
CA ALA A 125 15.82 -13.62 -12.26
C ALA A 125 16.24 -14.96 -11.65
N SER A 126 15.71 -16.06 -12.19
CA SER A 126 16.21 -17.41 -11.92
C SER A 126 17.01 -17.89 -13.12
N SER A 127 18.30 -18.13 -12.96
CA SER A 127 19.08 -18.84 -13.97
C SER A 127 18.86 -20.34 -13.77
N ARG A 128 18.38 -21.02 -14.81
CA ARG A 128 18.33 -22.48 -14.86
C ARG A 128 19.42 -22.97 -15.81
N VAL A 129 20.65 -22.97 -15.33
CA VAL A 129 21.78 -23.54 -16.08
C VAL A 129 21.71 -25.05 -15.92
N LYS A 130 21.40 -25.77 -17.01
CA LYS A 130 21.63 -27.21 -17.06
C LYS A 130 23.10 -27.40 -17.46
N PRO A 131 24.00 -27.83 -16.56
CA PRO A 131 25.37 -28.09 -16.94
C PRO A 131 25.40 -29.19 -18.01
N THR A 132 26.20 -29.00 -19.05
CA THR A 132 26.39 -29.99 -20.11
C THR A 132 26.88 -31.30 -19.49
N LEU A 133 26.21 -32.40 -19.84
CA LEU A 133 26.52 -33.70 -19.28
C LEU A 133 27.76 -34.28 -19.96
N THR A 134 28.94 -33.96 -19.43
CA THR A 134 30.21 -34.55 -19.89
C THR A 134 30.20 -36.06 -19.64
N PRO A 135 31.02 -36.84 -20.37
CA PRO A 135 31.14 -38.29 -20.15
C PRO A 135 31.45 -38.63 -18.68
N ALA A 136 32.32 -37.84 -18.02
CA ALA A 136 32.64 -38.00 -16.60
C ALA A 136 31.44 -37.76 -15.67
N HIS A 137 30.52 -36.84 -16.01
CA HIS A 137 29.29 -36.66 -15.26
C HIS A 137 28.33 -37.84 -15.44
N LYS A 138 28.28 -38.44 -16.64
CA LYS A 138 27.45 -39.63 -16.91
C LYS A 138 27.87 -40.80 -16.04
N THR A 139 29.18 -41.08 -15.97
CA THR A 139 29.72 -42.19 -15.17
C THR A 139 29.45 -41.99 -13.66
N LYS A 140 29.74 -40.79 -13.11
CA LYS A 140 29.45 -40.49 -11.71
C LYS A 140 27.97 -40.62 -11.35
N ARG A 141 27.07 -40.16 -12.22
CA ARG A 141 25.62 -40.31 -12.01
C ARG A 141 25.19 -41.78 -12.04
N LEU A 142 25.75 -42.57 -12.95
CA LEU A 142 25.46 -44.00 -13.07
C LEU A 142 25.94 -44.77 -11.83
N GLN A 143 27.16 -44.48 -11.35
CA GLN A 143 27.68 -45.02 -10.09
C GLN A 143 26.77 -44.66 -8.90
N TRP A 144 26.36 -43.39 -8.80
CA TRP A 144 25.45 -42.96 -7.73
C TRP A 144 24.10 -43.70 -7.82
N ALA A 145 23.54 -43.85 -9.02
CA ALA A 145 22.27 -44.55 -9.22
C ALA A 145 22.38 -46.04 -8.83
N LEU A 146 23.44 -46.74 -9.28
CA LEU A 146 23.67 -48.15 -8.93
C LEU A 146 23.82 -48.35 -7.42
N ALA A 147 24.47 -47.42 -6.71
CA ALA A 147 24.60 -47.50 -5.25
C ALA A 147 23.27 -47.40 -4.49
N HIS A 148 22.22 -46.83 -5.11
CA HIS A 148 20.91 -46.62 -4.49
C HIS A 148 19.81 -47.55 -5.04
N VAL A 149 20.11 -48.37 -6.04
CA VAL A 149 19.19 -49.39 -6.54
C VAL A 149 19.25 -50.59 -5.60
N LYS A 150 18.16 -50.82 -4.85
CA LYS A 150 17.98 -51.99 -3.96
C LYS A 150 17.33 -53.19 -4.65
N ILE A 151 16.95 -53.06 -5.90
CA ILE A 151 16.19 -54.08 -6.63
C ILE A 151 17.20 -55.06 -7.25
N PRO A 152 17.12 -56.36 -6.97
CA PRO A 152 17.96 -57.35 -7.63
C PRO A 152 17.65 -57.35 -9.13
N LEU A 153 18.66 -57.07 -9.95
CA LEU A 153 18.58 -57.19 -11.41
C LEU A 153 18.49 -58.69 -11.75
N GLY A 154 17.28 -59.24 -11.73
CA GLY A 154 17.03 -60.64 -12.08
C GLY A 154 15.73 -61.26 -11.56
N THR A 155 15.06 -60.67 -10.57
CA THR A 155 13.86 -61.31 -10.00
C THR A 155 12.60 -60.68 -10.56
N VAL A 156 12.18 -61.17 -11.73
CA VAL A 156 10.84 -60.95 -12.26
C VAL A 156 9.87 -61.80 -11.43
N LEU A 157 9.24 -61.23 -10.40
CA LEU A 157 8.04 -61.80 -9.79
C LEU A 157 6.83 -61.12 -10.41
N PHE A 158 6.45 -61.54 -11.62
CA PHE A 158 5.06 -61.42 -12.04
C PHE A 158 4.31 -62.58 -11.38
N CYS A 159 3.49 -62.28 -10.37
CA CYS A 159 2.34 -63.11 -10.02
C CYS A 159 1.10 -62.39 -10.54
N PHE A 160 0.34 -63.11 -11.38
CA PHE A 160 -1.03 -62.75 -11.76
C PHE A 160 -1.96 -62.83 -10.56
#